data_AF-A0A349B7F9-F1
#
_entry.id   AF-A0A349B7F9-F1
#
_cell.length_a   1.000
_cell.length_b   1.000
_cell.length_c   1.000
_cell.angle_alpha   90.00
_cell.angle_beta   90.00
_cell.angle_gamma   90.00
#
_symmetry.space_group_name_H-M   'P 1'
#
loop_
_entity.id
_entity.type
_entity.pdbx_description
1 polymer ?
#
loop_
_entity_poly.entity_id
_entity_poly.type
_entity_poly.pdbx_seq_one_letter_code
_entity_poly.pdbx_strand_id
1 'polypeptide(L)'
;MTFALVLGGGGTVGVAWEVGVLAALADAGVQPSGAKVIVGSSAGSLVGTHIRQGRSIERLATEQREPISDGTGRPATTDLSGVMEVFTVMSEAKERTPAVFQEVGRIAMAAHTPPEADWIGRFEKMIDSSDWPKDDLWLTAVDCNTGTRRAWTKADGVPLPAAVASSCAIPGVFPPISLDG
;
A
#
# COMPACT_ATOMS: atom_id res chain seq x y z
N MET A 1 -11.00 5.57 24.58
CA MET A 1 -10.94 4.19 24.05
C MET A 1 -9.59 4.01 23.36
N THR A 2 -8.90 2.89 23.58
CA THR A 2 -7.63 2.59 22.90
C THR A 2 -7.89 1.50 21.88
N PHE A 3 -7.57 1.75 20.62
CA PHE A 3 -7.78 0.80 19.53
C PHE A 3 -6.65 0.88 18.51
N ALA A 4 -6.53 -0.17 17.69
CA ALA A 4 -5.72 -0.20 16.49
C ALA A 4 -6.65 -0.13 15.27
N LEU A 5 -6.20 0.55 14.22
CA LEU A 5 -6.90 0.59 12.94
C LEU A 5 -6.10 -0.23 11.92
N VAL A 6 -6.73 -1.22 11.31
CA VAL A 6 -6.09 -2.09 10.29
C VAL A 6 -6.83 -1.88 8.97
N LEU A 7 -6.11 -1.40 7.97
CA LEU A 7 -6.61 -1.05 6.64
C LEU A 7 -6.02 -2.00 5.60
N GLY A 8 -6.88 -2.57 4.76
CA GLY A 8 -6.55 -3.66 3.86
C GLY A 8 -6.07 -3.18 2.48
N GLY A 9 -5.76 -4.14 1.62
CA GLY A 9 -5.52 -3.85 0.20
C GLY A 9 -6.82 -3.77 -0.59
N GLY A 10 -6.78 -3.11 -1.75
CA GLY A 10 -7.93 -3.05 -2.66
C GLY A 10 -7.80 -2.10 -3.85
N GLY A 11 -6.60 -1.56 -4.12
CA GLY A 11 -6.39 -0.56 -5.16
C GLY A 11 -7.25 0.69 -4.95
N THR A 12 -7.58 1.39 -6.04
CA THR A 12 -8.38 2.62 -6.00
C THR A 12 -9.79 2.40 -5.43
N VAL A 13 -10.41 1.25 -5.73
CA VAL A 13 -11.72 0.88 -5.16
C VAL A 13 -11.62 0.67 -3.65
N GLY A 14 -10.54 0.03 -3.19
CA GLY A 14 -10.24 -0.14 -1.77
C GLY A 14 -10.11 1.20 -1.04
N VAL A 15 -9.37 2.15 -1.61
CA VAL A 15 -9.24 3.51 -1.05
C VAL A 15 -10.61 4.15 -0.86
N ALA A 16 -11.45 4.15 -1.91
CA ALA A 16 -12.78 4.75 -1.85
C ALA A 16 -13.68 4.07 -0.81
N TRP A 17 -13.66 2.74 -0.75
CA TRP A 17 -14.43 1.95 0.22
C TRP A 17 -13.99 2.24 1.66
N GLU A 18 -12.68 2.21 1.92
CA GLU A 18 -12.11 2.47 3.25
C GLU A 18 -12.46 3.88 3.72
N VAL A 19 -12.30 4.88 2.88
CA VAL A 19 -12.65 6.28 3.22
C VAL A 19 -14.13 6.41 3.57
N GLY A 20 -15.03 5.73 2.85
CA GLY A 20 -16.46 5.70 3.17
C GLY A 20 -16.76 5.05 4.54
N VAL A 21 -16.12 3.92 4.84
CA VAL A 21 -16.25 3.26 6.14
C VAL A 21 -15.72 4.15 7.27
N LEU A 22 -14.58 4.79 7.06
CA LEU A 22 -13.96 5.68 8.02
C LEU A 22 -14.82 6.93 8.29
N ALA A 23 -15.50 7.45 7.26
CA ALA A 23 -16.45 8.56 7.42
C ALA A 23 -17.62 8.14 8.32
N ALA A 24 -18.22 6.97 8.08
CA ALA A 24 -19.28 6.45 8.92
C ALA A 24 -18.83 6.20 10.38
N LEU A 25 -17.58 5.75 10.58
CA LEU A 25 -17.01 5.61 11.92
C LEU A 25 -16.80 6.97 12.61
N ALA A 26 -16.32 7.97 11.88
CA ALA A 26 -16.15 9.33 12.39
C ALA A 26 -17.49 9.96 12.80
N ASP A 27 -18.54 9.78 11.98
CA ASP A 27 -19.92 10.20 12.28
C ASP A 27 -20.47 9.51 13.54
N ALA A 28 -20.08 8.26 13.77
CA ALA A 28 -20.41 7.51 14.99
C ALA A 28 -19.53 7.86 16.21
N GLY A 29 -18.64 8.86 16.09
CA GLY A 29 -17.77 9.33 17.18
C GLY A 29 -16.46 8.55 17.34
N VAL A 30 -16.15 7.61 16.44
CA VAL A 30 -14.87 6.89 16.43
C VAL A 30 -13.91 7.59 15.48
N GLN A 31 -13.07 8.46 16.04
CA GLN A 31 -12.09 9.24 15.26
C GLN A 31 -10.90 8.37 14.83
N PRO A 32 -10.70 8.07 13.53
CA PRO A 32 -9.64 7.16 13.07
C PRO A 32 -8.22 7.64 13.40
N SER A 33 -8.01 8.95 13.42
CA SER A 33 -6.74 9.57 13.82
C SER A 33 -6.37 9.30 15.28
N GLY A 34 -7.35 9.00 16.12
CA GLY A 34 -7.17 8.62 17.53
C GLY A 34 -6.67 7.18 17.73
N ALA A 35 -6.48 6.40 16.67
CA ALA A 35 -5.92 5.06 16.76
C ALA A 35 -4.50 5.10 17.36
N LYS A 36 -4.19 4.17 18.28
CA LYS A 36 -2.85 4.05 18.85
C LYS A 36 -1.83 3.66 17.79
N VAL A 37 -2.23 2.80 16.85
CA VAL A 37 -1.45 2.40 15.69
C VAL A 37 -2.38 2.26 14.49
N ILE A 38 -1.88 2.65 13.32
CA ILE A 38 -2.52 2.37 12.04
C ILE A 38 -1.62 1.39 11.27
N VAL A 39 -2.19 0.26 10.87
CA VAL A 39 -1.51 -0.73 10.02
C VAL A 39 -2.19 -0.72 8.65
N GLY A 40 -1.41 -0.52 7.59
CA GLY A 40 -1.95 -0.40 6.24
C GLY A 40 -1.25 -1.31 5.23
N SER A 41 -2.03 -1.94 4.36
CA SER A 41 -1.55 -2.72 3.21
C SER A 41 -2.06 -2.12 1.90
N SER A 42 -1.20 -1.82 0.92
CA SER A 42 -1.63 -1.29 -0.39
C SER A 42 -2.55 -0.06 -0.25
N ALA A 43 -3.84 -0.14 -0.61
CA ALA A 43 -4.80 0.95 -0.41
C ALA A 43 -4.77 1.52 1.03
N GLY A 44 -4.81 0.65 2.03
CA GLY A 44 -4.73 1.02 3.43
C GLY A 44 -3.40 1.65 3.85
N SER A 45 -2.30 1.37 3.13
CA SER A 45 -1.01 2.04 3.38
C SER A 45 -1.08 3.52 3.00
N LEU A 46 -1.76 3.85 1.91
CA LEU A 46 -1.97 5.22 1.45
C LEU A 46 -2.98 5.95 2.34
N VAL A 47 -4.14 5.33 2.62
CA VAL A 47 -5.17 5.91 3.49
C VAL A 47 -4.63 6.11 4.91
N GLY A 48 -3.93 5.12 5.46
CA GLY A 48 -3.30 5.22 6.76
C GLY A 48 -2.24 6.32 6.83
N THR A 49 -1.46 6.49 5.77
CA THR A 49 -0.50 7.60 5.64
C THR A 49 -1.21 8.96 5.68
N HIS A 50 -2.28 9.14 4.91
CA HIS A 50 -3.06 10.38 4.91
C HIS A 50 -3.64 10.73 6.27
N ILE A 51 -4.22 9.75 6.97
CA ILE A 51 -4.76 9.95 8.32
C ILE A 51 -3.64 10.42 9.26
N ARG A 52 -2.47 9.79 9.19
CA ARG A 52 -1.32 10.16 10.03
C ARG A 52 -0.63 11.45 9.65
N GLN A 53 -0.80 11.91 8.41
CA GLN A 53 -0.42 13.26 7.97
C GLN A 53 -1.45 14.32 8.36
N GLY A 54 -2.51 13.94 9.09
CA GLY A 54 -3.51 14.87 9.61
C GLY A 54 -4.58 15.25 8.59
N ARG A 55 -4.69 14.53 7.46
CA ARG A 55 -5.80 14.75 6.53
C ARG A 55 -7.10 14.30 7.19
N SER A 56 -8.10 15.18 7.19
CA SER A 56 -9.40 14.87 7.76
C SER A 56 -10.14 13.85 6.89
N ILE A 57 -10.99 13.03 7.51
CA ILE A 57 -11.76 12.00 6.79
C ILE A 57 -12.74 12.66 5.82
N GLU A 58 -13.28 13.82 6.18
CA GLU A 58 -14.17 14.61 5.33
C GLU A 58 -13.45 15.09 4.07
N ARG A 59 -12.21 15.57 4.19
CA ARG A 59 -11.39 15.94 3.03
C ARG A 59 -11.16 14.74 2.12
N LEU A 60 -10.74 13.61 2.69
CA LEU A 60 -10.51 12.39 1.92
C LEU A 60 -11.78 11.92 1.19
N ALA A 61 -12.94 12.00 1.86
CA ALA A 61 -14.22 11.61 1.28
C ALA A 61 -14.69 12.54 0.15
N THR A 62 -14.44 13.85 0.28
CA THR A 62 -14.70 14.81 -0.81
C THR A 62 -13.82 14.51 -2.02
N GLU A 63 -12.53 14.26 -1.82
CA GLU A 63 -11.58 13.99 -2.91
C GLU A 63 -11.89 12.71 -3.68
N GLN A 64 -12.54 11.71 -3.06
CA GLN A 64 -12.99 10.51 -3.78
C GLN A 64 -14.08 10.78 -4.83
N ARG A 65 -14.72 11.96 -4.79
CA ARG A 65 -15.75 12.37 -5.76
C ARG A 65 -15.18 13.16 -6.93
N GLU A 66 -13.93 13.60 -6.82
CA GLU A 66 -13.25 14.31 -7.89
C GLU A 66 -12.89 13.35 -9.01
N PRO A 67 -12.89 13.80 -10.28
CA PRO A 67 -12.42 13.00 -11.38
C PRO A 67 -11.00 12.49 -11.11
N ILE A 68 -10.76 11.20 -11.37
CA ILE A 68 -9.42 10.63 -11.27
C ILE A 68 -8.55 11.37 -12.30
N SER A 69 -7.59 12.17 -11.84
CA SER A 69 -6.60 12.78 -12.72
C SER A 69 -5.79 11.68 -13.41
N ASP A 70 -5.65 11.78 -14.73
CA ASP A 70 -4.95 10.81 -15.57
C ASP A 70 -3.58 10.42 -14.99
N GLY A 71 -3.30 9.11 -14.92
CA GLY A 71 -1.97 8.58 -14.52
C GLY A 71 -1.98 7.39 -13.55
N THR A 72 -3.14 7.03 -12.97
CA THR A 72 -3.28 5.87 -12.07
C THR A 72 -3.70 4.59 -12.77
N GLY A 73 -4.16 4.70 -14.02
CA GLY A 73 -4.57 3.56 -14.83
C GLY A 73 -3.39 2.66 -15.20
N ARG A 74 -3.61 1.34 -15.14
CA ARG A 74 -2.73 0.36 -15.76
C ARG A 74 -2.63 0.68 -17.26
N PRO A 75 -1.43 0.82 -17.86
CA PRO A 75 -1.30 1.04 -19.30
C PRO A 75 -2.09 -0.02 -20.08
N ALA A 76 -2.77 0.36 -21.16
CA ALA A 76 -3.62 -0.54 -21.95
C ALA A 76 -2.86 -1.76 -22.53
N THR A 77 -1.53 -1.71 -22.59
CA THR A 77 -0.63 -2.74 -23.10
C THR A 77 0.09 -3.54 -22.02
N THR A 78 -0.39 -3.50 -20.76
CA THR A 78 0.37 -4.14 -19.68
C THR A 78 0.31 -5.66 -19.81
N ASP A 79 1.46 -6.28 -19.88
CA ASP A 79 1.59 -7.74 -19.83
C ASP A 79 0.96 -8.27 -18.53
N LEU A 80 0.09 -9.26 -18.67
CA LEU A 80 -0.65 -9.89 -17.58
C LEU A 80 -0.05 -11.24 -17.16
N SER A 81 0.97 -11.73 -17.88
CA SER A 81 1.62 -13.02 -17.65
C SER A 81 2.05 -13.20 -16.19
N GLY A 82 2.81 -12.23 -15.64
CA GLY A 82 3.28 -12.28 -14.26
C GLY A 82 2.14 -12.27 -13.23
N VAL A 83 1.04 -11.57 -13.50
CA VAL A 83 -0.14 -11.59 -12.61
C VAL A 83 -0.80 -12.97 -12.60
N MET A 84 -0.93 -13.59 -13.77
CA MET A 84 -1.50 -14.94 -13.90
C MET A 84 -0.60 -16.00 -13.25
N GLU A 85 0.72 -15.85 -13.38
CA GLU A 85 1.69 -16.74 -12.73
C GLU A 85 1.61 -16.62 -11.20
N VAL A 86 1.57 -15.39 -10.67
CA VAL A 86 1.38 -15.12 -9.23
C VAL A 86 0.05 -15.70 -8.74
N PHE A 87 -1.03 -15.52 -9.50
CA PHE A 87 -2.33 -16.12 -9.16
C PHE A 87 -2.24 -17.65 -9.10
N THR A 88 -1.54 -18.26 -10.06
CA THR A 88 -1.34 -19.72 -10.11
C THR A 88 -0.60 -20.21 -8.88
N VAL A 89 0.59 -19.67 -8.59
CA VAL A 89 1.39 -19.97 -7.39
C VAL A 89 0.55 -19.82 -6.12
N MET A 90 -0.21 -18.72 -6.02
CA MET A 90 -1.02 -18.45 -4.85
C MET A 90 -2.27 -19.34 -4.73
N SER A 91 -2.80 -19.85 -5.83
CA SER A 91 -3.97 -20.75 -5.83
C SER A 91 -3.59 -22.20 -5.51
N GLU A 92 -2.40 -22.64 -5.95
CA GLU A 92 -1.89 -24.00 -5.72
C GLU A 92 -1.28 -24.16 -4.32
N ALA A 93 -0.79 -23.06 -3.74
CA ALA A 93 -0.24 -23.04 -2.40
C ALA A 93 -1.32 -23.36 -1.33
N LYS A 94 -1.16 -24.49 -0.65
CA LYS A 94 -2.00 -24.89 0.50
C LYS A 94 -1.84 -23.95 1.70
N GLU A 95 -0.64 -23.38 1.86
CA GLU A 95 -0.28 -22.51 2.97
C GLU A 95 0.46 -21.26 2.49
N ARG A 96 0.39 -20.19 3.29
CA ARG A 96 1.04 -18.90 3.01
C ARG A 96 2.42 -18.81 3.66
N THR A 97 3.33 -19.67 3.21
CA THR A 97 4.69 -19.80 3.75
C THR A 97 5.67 -18.80 3.11
N PRO A 98 6.82 -18.51 3.74
CA PRO A 98 7.87 -17.70 3.12
C PRO A 98 8.33 -18.23 1.78
N ALA A 99 8.42 -19.56 1.59
CA ALA A 99 8.83 -20.13 0.30
C ALA A 99 7.85 -19.78 -0.85
N VAL A 100 6.54 -19.78 -0.57
CA VAL A 100 5.53 -19.37 -1.57
C VAL A 100 5.66 -17.88 -1.90
N PHE A 101 5.94 -17.05 -0.90
CA PHE A 101 6.14 -15.62 -1.11
C PHE A 101 7.46 -15.29 -1.81
N GLN A 102 8.51 -16.06 -1.55
CA GLN A 102 9.77 -15.97 -2.27
C GLN A 102 9.57 -16.32 -3.75
N GLU A 103 8.74 -17.32 -4.06
CA GLU A 103 8.36 -17.64 -5.44
C GLU A 103 7.66 -16.46 -6.13
N VAL A 104 6.67 -15.87 -5.47
CA VAL A 104 6.01 -14.63 -5.94
C VAL A 104 7.02 -13.49 -6.11
N GLY A 105 7.99 -13.38 -5.20
CA GLY A 105 9.08 -12.42 -5.27
C GLY A 105 9.97 -12.60 -6.49
N ARG A 106 10.30 -13.84 -6.88
CA ARG A 106 11.04 -14.13 -8.12
C ARG A 106 10.27 -13.67 -9.36
N ILE A 107 8.97 -13.90 -9.41
CA ILE A 107 8.12 -13.44 -10.51
C ILE A 107 8.09 -11.91 -10.55
N ALA A 108 7.94 -11.25 -9.39
CA ALA A 108 7.94 -9.80 -9.29
C ALA A 108 9.26 -9.18 -9.79
N MET A 109 10.41 -9.74 -9.40
CA MET A 109 11.73 -9.26 -9.80
C MET A 109 12.05 -9.51 -11.29
N ALA A 110 11.46 -10.53 -11.91
CA ALA A 110 11.64 -10.84 -13.32
C ALA A 110 10.68 -10.06 -14.25
N ALA A 111 9.66 -9.42 -13.70
CA ALA A 111 8.60 -8.78 -14.48
C ALA A 111 9.09 -7.50 -15.19
N HIS A 112 8.64 -7.31 -16.43
CA HIS A 112 8.82 -6.04 -17.13
C HIS A 112 7.86 -5.00 -16.54
N THR A 113 8.41 -4.06 -15.79
CA THR A 113 7.66 -3.04 -15.04
C THR A 113 8.18 -1.64 -15.36
N PRO A 114 7.41 -0.57 -15.05
CA PRO A 114 7.94 0.79 -15.09
C PRO A 114 9.17 0.95 -14.18
N PRO A 115 10.04 1.94 -14.41
CA PRO A 115 11.16 2.22 -13.54
C PRO A 115 10.74 2.39 -12.07
N GLU A 116 11.52 1.84 -11.14
CA GLU A 116 11.28 1.94 -9.69
C GLU A 116 11.09 3.40 -9.24
N ALA A 117 11.97 4.30 -9.71
CA ALA A 117 11.90 5.73 -9.39
C ALA A 117 10.59 6.38 -9.85
N ASP A 118 10.06 5.99 -11.01
CA ASP A 118 8.79 6.53 -11.52
C ASP A 118 7.61 6.05 -10.65
N TRP A 119 7.68 4.81 -10.14
CA TRP A 119 6.68 4.28 -9.22
C TRP A 119 6.71 4.97 -7.86
N ILE A 120 7.89 5.14 -7.26
CA ILE A 120 8.07 5.89 -6.00
C ILE A 120 7.58 7.33 -6.16
N GLY A 121 7.98 8.00 -7.26
CA GLY A 121 7.61 9.38 -7.56
C GLY A 121 6.10 9.61 -7.73
N ARG A 122 5.30 8.56 -7.98
CA ARG A 122 3.83 8.65 -7.92
C ARG A 122 3.35 8.84 -6.49
N PHE A 123 3.89 8.09 -5.54
CA PHE A 123 3.48 8.18 -4.13
C PHE A 123 4.00 9.44 -3.47
N GLU A 124 5.18 9.94 -3.86
CA GLU A 124 5.66 11.27 -3.45
C GLU A 124 4.65 12.38 -3.77
N LYS A 125 3.95 12.30 -4.91
CA LYS A 125 2.93 13.26 -5.31
C LYS A 125 1.57 13.03 -4.66
N MET A 126 1.31 11.80 -4.21
CA MET A 126 0.03 11.45 -3.60
C MET A 126 -0.02 11.81 -2.11
N ILE A 127 1.12 11.80 -1.40
CA ILE A 127 1.20 12.08 0.04
C ILE A 127 1.64 13.52 0.32
N ASP A 128 1.27 14.06 1.49
CA ASP A 128 1.49 15.48 1.82
C ASP A 128 2.95 15.77 2.26
N SER A 129 3.68 14.75 2.73
CA SER A 129 5.10 14.83 3.13
C SER A 129 5.82 13.50 2.94
N SER A 130 7.12 13.54 2.63
CA SER A 130 7.99 12.36 2.56
C SER A 130 8.50 11.90 3.94
N ASP A 131 8.26 12.68 4.99
CA ASP A 131 8.65 12.34 6.35
C ASP A 131 7.66 11.38 6.99
N TRP A 132 8.19 10.44 7.79
CA TRP A 132 7.32 9.58 8.60
C TRP A 132 6.56 10.40 9.65
N PRO A 133 5.25 10.14 9.83
CA PRO A 133 4.46 10.80 10.86
C PRO A 133 4.97 10.46 12.26
N LYS A 134 4.69 11.36 13.21
CA LYS A 134 5.10 11.19 14.60
C LYS A 134 4.41 9.97 15.25
N ASP A 135 3.12 9.80 15.00
CA ASP A 135 2.31 8.72 15.56
C ASP A 135 2.49 7.41 14.79
N ASP A 136 2.24 6.28 15.44
CA ASP A 136 2.58 4.96 14.90
C ASP A 136 1.80 4.63 13.62
N LEU A 137 2.56 4.36 12.56
CA LEU A 137 2.11 3.93 11.23
C LEU A 137 2.96 2.75 10.79
N TRP A 138 2.32 1.63 10.46
CA TRP A 138 2.99 0.41 10.01
C TRP A 138 2.52 0.07 8.60
N LEU A 139 3.45 0.04 7.64
CA LEU A 139 3.13 -0.23 6.24
C LEU A 139 3.62 -1.63 5.86
N THR A 140 2.72 -2.52 5.47
CA THR A 140 3.08 -3.93 5.26
C THR A 140 3.71 -4.14 3.89
N ALA A 141 4.73 -4.99 3.81
CA ALA A 141 5.34 -5.46 2.58
C ALA A 141 5.76 -6.93 2.72
N VAL A 142 6.28 -7.51 1.65
CA VAL A 142 6.89 -8.85 1.65
C VAL A 142 8.26 -8.72 1.00
N ASP A 143 9.29 -9.22 1.66
CA ASP A 143 10.64 -9.29 1.10
C ASP A 143 10.64 -10.31 -0.04
N CYS A 144 10.97 -9.87 -1.26
CA CYS A 144 10.98 -10.73 -2.44
C CYS A 144 12.08 -11.81 -2.38
N ASN A 145 13.18 -11.55 -1.68
CA ASN A 145 14.32 -12.46 -1.58
C ASN A 145 14.09 -13.55 -0.55
N THR A 146 13.43 -13.25 0.57
CA THR A 146 13.24 -14.21 1.66
C THR A 146 11.80 -14.72 1.78
N GLY A 147 10.85 -14.03 1.16
CA GLY A 147 9.42 -14.23 1.32
C GLY A 147 8.90 -13.89 2.71
N THR A 148 9.71 -13.24 3.55
CA THR A 148 9.29 -12.85 4.90
C THR A 148 8.35 -11.65 4.85
N ARG A 149 7.35 -11.65 5.74
CA ARG A 149 6.45 -10.50 5.89
C ARG A 149 7.21 -9.39 6.61
N ARG A 150 7.10 -8.17 6.08
CA ARG A 150 7.66 -6.97 6.67
C ARG A 150 6.58 -5.97 7.03
N ALA A 151 6.85 -5.17 8.06
CA ALA A 151 6.14 -3.94 8.35
C ALA A 151 7.18 -2.83 8.48
N TRP A 152 7.05 -1.80 7.64
CA TRP A 152 7.87 -0.60 7.68
C TRP A 152 7.30 0.38 8.70
N THR A 153 8.20 1.00 9.45
CA THR A 153 7.93 2.01 10.46
C THR A 153 8.96 3.14 10.35
N LYS A 154 8.72 4.24 11.07
CA LYS A 154 9.71 5.33 11.19
C LYS A 154 11.08 4.90 11.73
N ALA A 155 11.16 3.77 12.43
CA ALA A 155 12.41 3.26 13.00
C ALA A 155 13.32 2.57 11.96
N ASP A 156 12.77 2.19 10.81
CA ASP A 156 13.51 1.46 9.77
C ASP A 156 14.34 2.38 8.85
N GLY A 157 14.22 3.71 8.98
CA GLY A 157 15.07 4.67 8.25
C GLY A 157 14.83 4.77 6.74
N VAL A 158 13.83 4.08 6.19
CA VAL A 158 13.45 4.14 4.78
C VAL A 158 12.56 5.36 4.47
N PRO A 159 12.61 5.95 3.27
CA PRO A 159 11.69 7.03 2.89
C PRO A 159 10.22 6.59 2.89
N LEU A 160 9.32 7.39 3.45
CA LEU A 160 7.88 7.07 3.51
C LEU A 160 7.25 6.81 2.14
N PRO A 161 7.51 7.61 1.07
CA PRO A 161 6.96 7.34 -0.25
C PRO A 161 7.37 5.96 -0.78
N ALA A 162 8.62 5.55 -0.57
CA ALA A 162 9.13 4.25 -0.99
C ALA A 162 8.50 3.10 -0.18
N ALA A 163 8.27 3.30 1.13
CA ALA A 163 7.55 2.32 1.95
C ALA A 163 6.09 2.13 1.48
N VAL A 164 5.36 3.22 1.20
CA VAL A 164 3.99 3.16 0.61
C VAL A 164 4.03 2.49 -0.77
N ALA A 165 4.98 2.87 -1.61
CA ALA A 165 5.17 2.30 -2.94
C ALA A 165 5.42 0.79 -2.91
N SER A 166 6.23 0.31 -1.96
CA SER A 166 6.50 -1.12 -1.74
C SER A 166 5.25 -1.89 -1.32
N SER A 167 4.40 -1.27 -0.48
CA SER A 167 3.12 -1.84 -0.06
C SER A 167 2.09 -1.90 -1.21
N CYS A 168 2.24 -1.02 -2.19
CA CYS A 168 1.37 -0.92 -3.37
C CYS A 168 1.92 -1.67 -4.61
N ALA A 169 3.09 -2.29 -4.53
CA ALA A 169 3.73 -2.96 -5.66
C ALA A 169 3.09 -4.32 -5.94
N ILE A 170 2.07 -4.34 -6.81
CA ILE A 170 1.42 -5.59 -7.26
C ILE A 170 2.43 -6.41 -8.08
N PRO A 171 2.78 -7.64 -7.64
CA PRO A 171 3.69 -8.53 -8.37
C PRO A 171 3.27 -8.73 -9.83
N GLY A 172 4.20 -8.57 -10.76
CA GLY A 172 3.94 -8.69 -12.20
C GLY A 172 3.31 -7.46 -12.86
N VAL A 173 3.05 -6.37 -12.11
CA VAL A 173 2.50 -5.11 -12.64
C VAL A 173 3.39 -3.91 -12.33
N PHE A 174 3.86 -3.82 -11.10
CA PHE A 174 4.66 -2.70 -10.60
C PHE A 174 5.99 -3.21 -10.06
N PRO A 175 7.06 -2.40 -10.12
CA PRO A 175 8.39 -2.85 -9.72
C PRO A 175 8.41 -3.19 -8.22
N PRO A 176 9.13 -4.25 -7.80
CA PRO A 176 9.54 -4.37 -6.41
C PRO A 176 10.41 -3.16 -6.03
N ILE A 177 10.39 -2.77 -4.76
CA ILE A 177 11.10 -1.58 -4.27
C ILE A 177 12.28 -2.02 -3.43
N SER A 178 13.45 -1.50 -3.79
CA SER A 178 14.73 -1.79 -3.17
C SER A 178 14.86 -0.94 -1.90
N LEU A 179 14.61 -1.55 -0.74
CA LEU A 179 14.64 -0.91 0.57
C LEU A 179 15.51 -1.71 1.53
N ASP A 180 16.39 -1.02 2.24
CA ASP A 180 17.24 -1.60 3.31
C ASP A 180 18.30 -2.62 2.81
N GLY A 181 18.76 -2.45 1.56
CA GLY A 181 19.79 -3.29 0.94
C GLY A 181 19.26 -4.62 0.42
#